data_AF-A0A2T0FMA0-F1
#
_entry.id   AF-A0A2T0FMA0-F1
#
_cell.length_a   1.000
_cell.length_b   1.000
_cell.length_c   1.000
_cell.angle_alpha   90.00
_cell.angle_beta   90.00
_cell.angle_gamma   90.00
#
_symmetry.space_group_name_H-M   'P 1'
#
loop_
_entity.id
_entity.type
_entity.pdbx_description
1 polymer ?
#
loop_
_entity_poly.entity_id
_entity_poly.type
_entity_poly.pdbx_seq_one_letter_code
_entity_poly.pdbx_strand_id
1 'polypeptide(L)'
;MTKFAQAVAREDILQTRRNNSEAWMDNYTMNQYLDRDMTLENSHKANGLVFRTWKLEDDQGTIVSGCESLQRPAYRKAKGEQGKEVTEFVVASVFTPSAYRGKGYAAELLSGVTAEHGKDGIVTLWSDVGNYYARFGYKRANCDQFHAKPAKTTAKGVTLVTKDQAVQKLLPRHVTQVKTTVDELVEADGKTRFAVVPHKGMYEQLFVRADHHRSSMNQAPVTSYGAVTKNAWAVWAPFFGSKALYIVGMDGPVDELVELFKAALNEAEAYGIDVKVFEETLSDPDAFATALKEANIDFEFGERTDSWPMFVAPEDCEWVCTGKYGWF
;
A
#
# COMPACT_ATOMS: atom_id res chain seq x y z
N MET A 1 34.22 -6.67 7.47
CA MET A 1 33.64 -5.72 6.47
C MET A 1 32.32 -6.29 6.03
N THR A 2 31.29 -5.47 5.99
CA THR A 2 29.93 -5.87 5.57
C THR A 2 29.84 -6.02 4.06
N LYS A 3 28.89 -6.84 3.60
CA LYS A 3 28.64 -7.11 2.18
C LYS A 3 27.16 -6.93 1.87
N PHE A 4 26.84 -5.90 1.10
CA PHE A 4 25.51 -5.69 0.52
C PHE A 4 25.37 -6.49 -0.78
N ALA A 5 24.25 -7.21 -0.93
CA ALA A 5 23.93 -7.93 -2.15
C ALA A 5 22.44 -8.25 -2.27
N GLN A 6 21.99 -8.55 -3.49
CA GLN A 6 20.73 -9.23 -3.70
C GLN A 6 20.80 -10.67 -3.16
N ALA A 7 19.81 -11.07 -2.38
CA ALA A 7 19.60 -12.47 -2.00
C ALA A 7 19.02 -13.23 -3.19
N VAL A 8 19.82 -14.13 -3.77
CA VAL A 8 19.42 -14.98 -4.91
C VAL A 8 19.24 -16.43 -4.50
N ALA A 9 19.98 -16.89 -3.49
CA ALA A 9 19.81 -18.24 -2.96
C ALA A 9 18.52 -18.31 -2.15
N ARG A 10 17.75 -19.39 -2.34
CA ARG A 10 16.48 -19.60 -1.63
C ARG A 10 16.65 -19.52 -0.12
N GLU A 11 17.73 -20.07 0.42
CA GLU A 11 17.94 -20.06 1.87
C GLU A 11 18.17 -18.66 2.41
N ASP A 12 18.87 -17.80 1.68
CA ASP A 12 19.06 -16.40 2.07
C ASP A 12 17.73 -15.64 2.10
N ILE A 13 16.87 -15.86 1.09
CA ILE A 13 15.53 -15.25 1.01
C ILE A 13 14.66 -15.75 2.18
N LEU A 14 14.71 -17.04 2.49
CA LEU A 14 13.98 -17.57 3.63
C LEU A 14 14.55 -17.04 4.94
N GLN A 15 15.86 -16.85 5.05
CA GLN A 15 16.49 -16.33 6.26
C GLN A 15 16.16 -14.85 6.50
N THR A 16 16.12 -14.00 5.47
CA THR A 16 15.66 -12.61 5.63
C THR A 16 14.21 -12.55 6.10
N ARG A 17 13.35 -13.45 5.60
CA ARG A 17 11.96 -13.59 6.06
C ARG A 17 11.84 -14.15 7.47
N ARG A 18 12.62 -15.16 7.83
CA ARG A 18 12.65 -15.65 9.22
C ARG A 18 13.07 -14.55 10.19
N ASN A 19 14.05 -13.73 9.81
CA ASN A 19 14.46 -12.58 10.59
C ASN A 19 13.30 -11.58 10.75
N ASN A 20 12.69 -11.16 9.64
CA ASN A 20 11.65 -10.12 9.67
C ASN A 20 10.30 -10.58 10.25
N SER A 21 10.12 -11.88 10.43
CA SER A 21 8.93 -12.48 11.03
C SER A 21 8.68 -11.99 12.47
N GLU A 22 9.73 -11.55 13.20
CA GLU A 22 9.60 -10.91 14.51
C GLU A 22 8.61 -9.74 14.49
N ALA A 23 8.55 -9.00 13.37
CA ALA A 23 7.69 -7.83 13.21
C ALA A 23 6.38 -8.13 12.48
N TRP A 24 6.41 -8.99 11.44
CA TRP A 24 5.29 -9.08 10.48
C TRP A 24 4.65 -10.47 10.37
N MET A 25 5.05 -11.44 11.21
CA MET A 25 4.43 -12.77 11.25
C MET A 25 2.96 -12.73 11.67
N ASP A 26 2.56 -11.78 12.52
CA ASP A 26 1.19 -11.68 13.01
C ASP A 26 0.75 -13.04 13.61
N ASN A 27 -0.49 -13.51 13.36
CA ASN A 27 -1.01 -14.77 13.88
C ASN A 27 -0.64 -16.01 13.05
N TYR A 28 0.34 -15.92 12.15
CA TYR A 28 0.80 -17.06 11.37
C TYR A 28 1.75 -17.96 12.15
N THR A 29 1.75 -19.26 11.85
CA THR A 29 2.94 -20.09 12.09
C THR A 29 4.05 -19.68 11.12
N MET A 30 5.32 -19.95 11.47
CA MET A 30 6.45 -19.66 10.58
C MET A 30 6.26 -20.23 9.17
N ASN A 31 5.74 -21.45 9.04
CA ASN A 31 5.53 -22.06 7.71
C ASN A 31 4.45 -21.32 6.92
N GLN A 32 3.34 -20.94 7.55
CA GLN A 32 2.28 -20.18 6.88
C GLN A 32 2.75 -18.76 6.49
N TYR A 33 3.63 -18.16 7.31
CA TYR A 33 4.25 -16.88 7.02
C TYR A 33 5.17 -16.93 5.79
N LEU A 34 6.07 -17.91 5.75
CA LEU A 34 6.96 -18.11 4.60
C LEU A 34 6.17 -18.46 3.33
N ASP A 35 5.12 -19.27 3.45
CA ASP A 35 4.23 -19.63 2.34
C ASP A 35 3.45 -18.40 1.81
N ARG A 36 2.96 -17.54 2.71
CA ARG A 36 2.35 -16.25 2.37
C ARG A 36 3.30 -15.44 1.50
N ASP A 37 4.52 -15.17 1.98
CA ASP A 37 5.44 -14.27 1.30
C ASP A 37 5.93 -14.85 -0.03
N MET A 38 6.14 -16.16 -0.11
CA MET A 38 6.42 -16.85 -1.38
C MET A 38 5.25 -16.69 -2.38
N THR A 39 4.02 -16.82 -1.90
CA THR A 39 2.82 -16.66 -2.74
C THR A 39 2.67 -15.24 -3.25
N LEU A 40 2.89 -14.23 -2.39
CA LEU A 40 2.84 -12.82 -2.78
C LEU A 40 3.94 -12.48 -3.80
N GLU A 41 5.18 -12.92 -3.56
CA GLU A 41 6.30 -12.76 -4.49
C GLU A 41 5.99 -13.38 -5.87
N ASN A 42 5.45 -14.60 -5.89
CA ASN A 42 5.08 -15.28 -7.13
C ASN A 42 3.95 -14.54 -7.86
N SER A 43 2.98 -13.98 -7.13
CA SER A 43 1.91 -13.16 -7.72
C SER A 43 2.47 -11.90 -8.37
N HIS A 44 3.42 -11.20 -7.76
CA HIS A 44 4.09 -10.05 -8.37
C HIS A 44 4.79 -10.43 -9.67
N LYS A 45 5.60 -11.50 -9.64
CA LYS A 45 6.36 -11.98 -10.79
C LYS A 45 5.45 -12.44 -11.93
N ALA A 46 4.35 -13.12 -11.62
CA ALA A 46 3.36 -13.54 -12.60
C ALA A 46 2.65 -12.36 -13.29
N ASN A 47 2.61 -11.20 -12.63
CA ASN A 47 2.09 -9.96 -13.18
C ASN A 47 3.19 -9.05 -13.79
N GLY A 48 4.40 -9.55 -14.00
CA GLY A 48 5.46 -8.80 -14.68
C GLY A 48 6.12 -7.72 -13.83
N LEU A 49 5.91 -7.71 -12.51
CA LEU A 49 6.61 -6.81 -11.59
C LEU A 49 7.96 -7.41 -11.15
N VAL A 50 8.95 -6.56 -10.89
CA VAL A 50 10.30 -7.01 -10.50
C VAL A 50 10.46 -6.94 -8.98
N PHE A 51 10.32 -8.10 -8.34
CA PHE A 51 10.52 -8.26 -6.90
C PHE A 51 11.93 -8.74 -6.59
N ARG A 52 12.60 -8.11 -5.62
CA ARG A 52 13.94 -8.48 -5.15
C ARG A 52 14.00 -8.50 -3.63
N THR A 53 14.81 -9.42 -3.10
CA THR A 53 15.17 -9.47 -1.68
C THR A 53 16.63 -9.04 -1.55
N TRP A 54 16.92 -8.18 -0.59
CA TRP A 54 18.24 -7.63 -0.33
C TRP A 54 18.73 -8.06 1.04
N LYS A 55 20.05 -8.26 1.15
CA LYS A 55 20.72 -8.64 2.40
C LYS A 55 21.98 -7.81 2.62
N LEU A 56 22.29 -7.59 3.89
CA LEU A 56 23.58 -7.16 4.36
C LEU A 56 24.17 -8.27 5.23
N GLU A 57 25.34 -8.77 4.83
CA GLU A 57 26.08 -9.78 5.57
C GLU A 57 27.24 -9.14 6.33
N ASP A 58 27.57 -9.68 7.50
CA ASP A 58 28.84 -9.38 8.18
C ASP A 58 30.01 -10.20 7.60
N ASP A 59 31.19 -10.07 8.21
CA ASP A 59 32.40 -10.79 7.77
C ASP A 59 32.36 -12.30 8.04
N GLN A 60 31.40 -12.78 8.83
CA GLN A 60 31.16 -14.20 9.07
C GLN A 60 30.12 -14.78 8.11
N GLY A 61 29.56 -13.95 7.21
CA GLY A 61 28.47 -14.34 6.31
C GLY A 61 27.11 -14.38 6.99
N THR A 62 26.96 -13.81 8.18
CA THR A 62 25.68 -13.73 8.88
C THR A 62 24.84 -12.62 8.29
N ILE A 63 23.58 -12.89 7.93
CA ILE A 63 22.64 -11.85 7.50
C ILE A 63 22.24 -10.99 8.69
N VAL A 64 22.81 -9.79 8.77
CA VAL A 64 22.60 -8.84 9.87
C VAL A 64 21.51 -7.82 9.58
N SER A 65 21.11 -7.64 8.33
CA SER A 65 19.95 -6.83 7.93
C SER A 65 19.41 -7.30 6.59
N GLY A 66 18.12 -7.12 6.34
CA GLY A 66 17.52 -7.40 5.04
C GLY A 66 16.29 -6.55 4.77
N CYS A 67 15.87 -6.50 3.51
CA CYS A 67 14.63 -5.87 3.07
C CYS A 67 14.18 -6.46 1.73
N GLU A 68 13.06 -5.98 1.23
CA GLU A 68 12.51 -6.32 -0.07
C GLU A 68 12.30 -5.04 -0.89
N SER A 69 12.38 -5.14 -2.21
CA SER A 69 12.01 -4.05 -3.11
C SER A 69 11.14 -4.56 -4.24
N LEU A 70 10.16 -3.76 -4.65
CA LEU A 70 9.36 -4.02 -5.84
C LEU A 70 9.41 -2.84 -6.80
N GLN A 71 9.77 -3.12 -8.05
CA GLN A 71 9.71 -2.16 -9.15
C GLN A 71 8.31 -2.14 -9.78
N ARG A 72 7.74 -0.95 -9.94
CA ARG A 72 6.38 -0.76 -10.47
C ARG A 72 6.21 0.60 -11.17
N PRO A 73 5.18 0.76 -12.02
CA PRO A 73 4.95 2.01 -12.72
C PRO A 73 4.46 3.11 -11.77
N ALA A 74 4.98 4.31 -11.98
CA ALA A 74 4.48 5.55 -11.40
C ALA A 74 4.23 6.57 -12.52
N TYR A 75 3.48 7.62 -12.19
CA TYR A 75 3.19 8.73 -13.10
C TYR A 75 3.72 10.01 -12.46
N ARG A 76 4.54 10.76 -13.20
CA ARG A 76 5.12 12.03 -12.76
C ARG A 76 4.73 13.14 -13.73
N LYS A 77 4.43 14.32 -13.18
CA LYS A 77 4.25 15.54 -13.97
C LYS A 77 4.85 16.75 -13.26
N ALA A 78 5.49 17.61 -14.05
CA ALA A 78 5.92 18.96 -13.67
C ALA A 78 5.12 19.99 -14.47
N LYS A 79 5.03 21.23 -13.96
CA LYS A 79 4.30 22.30 -14.65
C LYS A 79 4.88 22.56 -16.04
N GLY A 80 4.02 22.62 -17.06
CA GLY A 80 4.42 22.87 -18.44
C GLY A 80 5.03 21.65 -19.15
N GLU A 81 5.16 20.51 -18.48
CA GLU A 81 5.53 19.23 -19.09
C GLU A 81 4.29 18.36 -19.31
N GLN A 82 4.33 17.51 -20.34
CA GLN A 82 3.40 16.39 -20.42
C GLN A 82 3.74 15.37 -19.34
N GLY A 83 2.73 14.89 -18.61
CA GLY A 83 2.95 13.84 -17.63
C GLY A 83 3.43 12.55 -18.30
N LYS A 84 4.32 11.84 -17.60
CA LYS A 84 5.02 10.67 -18.14
C LYS A 84 5.05 9.54 -17.12
N GLU A 85 5.05 8.31 -17.64
CA GLU A 85 5.31 7.15 -16.81
C GLU A 85 6.79 7.08 -16.43
N VAL A 86 7.03 6.79 -15.16
CA VAL A 86 8.36 6.65 -14.56
C VAL A 86 8.39 5.35 -13.75
N THR A 87 9.60 4.92 -13.39
CA THR A 87 9.78 3.75 -12.52
C THR A 87 9.85 4.19 -11.07
N GLU A 88 9.07 3.55 -10.22
CA GLU A 88 9.18 3.65 -8.77
C GLU A 88 9.60 2.29 -8.18
N PHE A 89 10.28 2.37 -7.04
CA PHE A 89 10.66 1.22 -6.24
C PHE A 89 10.10 1.37 -4.83
N VAL A 90 9.20 0.47 -4.43
CA VAL A 90 8.78 0.40 -3.02
C VAL A 90 9.75 -0.47 -2.26
N VAL A 91 10.24 0.03 -1.13
CA VAL A 91 11.05 -0.71 -0.17
C VAL A 91 10.13 -1.19 0.95
N ALA A 92 10.15 -2.50 1.18
CA ALA A 92 9.36 -3.16 2.21
C ALA A 92 10.26 -3.98 3.14
N SER A 93 9.70 -4.35 4.29
CA SER A 93 10.29 -5.36 5.17
C SER A 93 11.72 -5.04 5.67
N VAL A 94 12.08 -3.77 5.82
CA VAL A 94 13.40 -3.35 6.31
C VAL A 94 13.57 -3.80 7.75
N PHE A 95 14.45 -4.78 7.97
CA PHE A 95 14.60 -5.38 9.27
C PHE A 95 16.05 -5.67 9.62
N THR A 96 16.40 -5.32 10.86
CA THR A 96 17.65 -5.66 11.52
C THR A 96 17.30 -6.42 12.80
N PRO A 97 17.70 -7.70 12.96
CA PRO A 97 17.49 -8.44 14.19
C PRO A 97 18.02 -7.69 15.42
N SER A 98 17.35 -7.83 16.56
CA SER A 98 17.65 -7.08 17.78
C SER A 98 19.13 -7.09 18.19
N ALA A 99 19.80 -8.25 18.07
CA ALA A 99 21.23 -8.43 18.36
C ALA A 99 22.19 -7.61 17.46
N TYR A 100 21.70 -7.11 16.33
CA TYR A 100 22.48 -6.35 15.34
C TYR A 100 22.05 -4.87 15.24
N ARG A 101 21.04 -4.43 16.01
CA ARG A 101 20.60 -3.03 16.03
C ARG A 101 21.65 -2.11 16.67
N GLY A 102 21.58 -0.81 16.35
CA GLY A 102 22.52 0.20 16.88
C GLY A 102 23.90 0.23 16.21
N LYS A 103 24.19 -0.69 15.27
CA LYS A 103 25.48 -0.81 14.57
C LYS A 103 25.54 -0.14 13.20
N GLY A 104 24.46 0.51 12.77
CA GLY A 104 24.38 1.18 11.46
C GLY A 104 23.95 0.28 10.29
N TYR A 105 23.76 -1.03 10.48
CA TYR A 105 23.45 -1.95 9.37
C TYR A 105 22.19 -1.61 8.56
N ALA A 106 21.12 -1.14 9.19
CA ALA A 106 19.94 -0.68 8.46
C ALA A 106 20.26 0.52 7.53
N ALA A 107 21.12 1.44 7.97
CA ALA A 107 21.53 2.59 7.17
C ALA A 107 22.36 2.15 5.96
N GLU A 108 23.28 1.21 6.18
CA GLU A 108 24.13 0.66 5.13
C GLU A 108 23.33 -0.15 4.11
N LEU A 109 22.40 -1.01 4.57
CA LEU A 109 21.48 -1.73 3.70
C LEU A 109 20.68 -0.76 2.82
N LEU A 110 20.05 0.26 3.41
CA LEU A 110 19.25 1.23 2.67
C LEU A 110 20.08 2.02 1.67
N SER A 111 21.32 2.38 2.04
CA SER A 111 22.24 3.07 1.13
C SER A 111 22.57 2.20 -0.09
N GLY A 112 22.78 0.89 0.11
CA GLY A 112 22.95 -0.08 -0.98
C GLY A 112 21.72 -0.15 -1.88
N VAL A 113 20.53 -0.29 -1.30
CA VAL A 113 19.26 -0.37 -2.05
C VAL A 113 19.01 0.91 -2.87
N THR A 114 19.20 2.09 -2.26
CA THR A 114 19.07 3.37 -2.98
C THR A 114 20.09 3.50 -4.11
N ALA A 115 21.32 3.00 -3.93
CA ALA A 115 22.34 3.02 -4.98
C ALA A 115 21.96 2.12 -6.18
N GLU A 116 21.39 0.94 -5.92
CA GLU A 116 20.90 0.01 -6.95
C GLU A 116 19.74 0.59 -7.77
N HIS A 117 18.88 1.39 -7.15
CA HIS A 117 17.72 2.00 -7.81
C HIS A 117 18.02 3.33 -8.50
N GLY A 118 19.26 3.82 -8.40
CA GLY A 118 19.76 5.02 -9.08
C GLY A 118 19.39 6.33 -8.37
N LYS A 119 20.24 7.36 -8.56
CA LYS A 119 20.03 8.70 -7.96
C LYS A 119 18.77 9.41 -8.47
N ASP A 120 18.30 9.02 -9.65
CA ASP A 120 17.12 9.59 -10.30
C ASP A 120 15.86 8.73 -10.08
N GLY A 121 15.96 7.69 -9.24
CA GLY A 121 14.86 6.79 -8.91
C GLY A 121 13.90 7.39 -7.89
N ILE A 122 12.62 7.04 -8.02
CA ILE A 122 11.62 7.29 -6.98
C ILE A 122 11.61 6.06 -6.07
N VAL A 123 11.81 6.26 -4.78
CA VAL A 123 11.80 5.19 -3.77
C VAL A 123 10.76 5.52 -2.72
N THR A 124 9.80 4.63 -2.46
CA THR A 124 8.80 4.81 -1.41
C THR A 124 8.86 3.72 -0.36
N LEU A 125 8.35 3.98 0.84
CA LEU A 125 8.13 3.00 1.89
C LEU A 125 7.03 3.47 2.84
N TRP A 126 6.54 2.57 3.68
CA TRP A 126 5.69 2.90 4.82
C TRP A 126 6.41 2.58 6.12
N SER A 127 6.63 3.61 6.94
CA SER A 127 7.45 3.53 8.14
C SER A 127 6.61 3.22 9.37
N ASP A 128 6.74 1.98 9.86
CA ASP A 128 6.17 1.54 11.14
C ASP A 128 6.98 2.05 12.37
N VAL A 129 8.09 2.76 12.12
CA VAL A 129 9.01 3.29 13.14
C VAL A 129 9.10 4.82 13.09
N GLY A 130 8.02 5.47 12.66
CA GLY A 130 7.90 6.93 12.63
C GLY A 130 8.90 7.59 11.68
N ASN A 131 9.51 8.71 12.11
CA ASN A 131 10.35 9.55 11.24
C ASN A 131 11.77 9.02 11.00
N TYR A 132 12.05 7.75 11.36
CA TYR A 132 13.38 7.16 11.31
C TYR A 132 14.07 7.33 9.95
N TYR A 133 13.34 7.20 8.84
CA TYR A 133 13.93 7.27 7.50
C TYR A 133 14.28 8.69 7.03
N ALA A 134 13.82 9.74 7.72
CA ALA A 134 14.16 11.12 7.36
C ALA A 134 15.67 11.40 7.42
N ARG A 135 16.39 10.68 8.29
CA ARG A 135 17.86 10.74 8.36
C ARG A 135 18.57 10.19 7.11
N PHE A 136 17.84 9.50 6.24
CA PHE A 136 18.31 8.98 4.95
C PHE A 136 17.75 9.77 3.76
N GLY A 137 17.20 10.96 4.02
CA GLY A 137 16.66 11.85 2.97
C GLY A 137 15.22 11.56 2.59
N TYR A 138 14.54 10.62 3.24
CA TYR A 138 13.12 10.39 2.97
C TYR A 138 12.28 11.57 3.49
N LYS A 139 11.43 12.09 2.61
CA LYS A 139 10.36 13.03 2.95
C LYS A 139 9.11 12.26 3.36
N ARG A 140 8.29 12.86 4.22
CA ARG A 140 6.98 12.30 4.60
C ARG A 140 5.90 12.87 3.68
N ALA A 141 4.99 12.03 3.20
CA ALA A 141 3.79 12.44 2.49
C ALA A 141 2.58 12.51 3.45
N ASN A 142 1.47 13.10 3.00
CA ASN A 142 0.23 13.14 3.77
C ASN A 142 -0.28 11.70 4.03
N CYS A 143 -0.95 11.48 5.17
CA CYS A 143 -1.48 10.17 5.51
C CYS A 143 -2.74 10.24 6.38
N ASP A 144 -3.54 11.28 6.20
CA ASP A 144 -4.83 11.38 6.86
C ASP A 144 -5.78 10.30 6.32
N GLN A 145 -6.63 9.79 7.20
CA GLN A 145 -7.57 8.73 6.88
C GLN A 145 -8.88 8.91 7.64
N PHE A 146 -9.95 8.46 7.02
CA PHE A 146 -11.21 8.19 7.68
C PHE A 146 -11.18 6.78 8.25
N HIS A 147 -11.73 6.63 9.45
CA HIS A 147 -11.85 5.37 10.16
C HIS A 147 -13.26 5.25 10.72
N ALA A 148 -13.96 4.17 10.39
CA ALA A 148 -15.28 3.88 10.92
C ALA A 148 -15.33 2.44 11.48
N LYS A 149 -16.16 2.25 12.50
CA LYS A 149 -16.50 0.92 13.01
C LYS A 149 -17.45 0.22 12.04
N PRO A 150 -17.40 -1.12 11.93
CA PRO A 150 -18.34 -1.84 11.10
C PRO A 150 -19.77 -1.58 11.60
N ALA A 151 -20.72 -1.47 10.67
CA ALA A 151 -22.10 -1.18 11.00
C ALA A 151 -23.03 -1.81 9.96
N LYS A 152 -24.18 -2.32 10.44
CA LYS A 152 -25.28 -2.70 9.55
C LYS A 152 -25.97 -1.43 9.05
N THR A 153 -25.93 -1.24 7.75
CA THR A 153 -26.50 -0.08 7.05
C THR A 153 -27.34 -0.52 5.87
N THR A 154 -28.20 0.36 5.35
CA THR A 154 -28.90 0.14 4.08
C THR A 154 -28.22 0.96 2.99
N ALA A 155 -27.45 0.28 2.14
CA ALA A 155 -26.86 0.87 0.94
C ALA A 155 -27.84 0.76 -0.25
N LYS A 156 -28.03 1.85 -0.99
CA LYS A 156 -29.00 1.97 -2.09
C LYS A 156 -28.29 2.04 -3.44
N GLY A 157 -28.78 1.29 -4.42
CA GLY A 157 -28.27 1.34 -5.79
C GLY A 157 -26.83 0.81 -5.95
N VAL A 158 -26.33 0.07 -4.95
CA VAL A 158 -24.99 -0.50 -4.96
C VAL A 158 -25.01 -1.92 -5.52
N THR A 159 -24.06 -2.23 -6.41
CA THR A 159 -23.78 -3.59 -6.89
C THR A 159 -22.37 -3.98 -6.48
N LEU A 160 -22.25 -5.02 -5.66
CA LEU A 160 -20.95 -5.59 -5.26
C LEU A 160 -20.22 -6.17 -6.47
N VAL A 161 -18.90 -6.04 -6.50
CA VAL A 161 -18.05 -6.60 -7.56
C VAL A 161 -17.17 -7.73 -7.06
N THR A 162 -17.01 -8.76 -7.90
CA THR A 162 -16.08 -9.86 -7.64
C THR A 162 -14.63 -9.42 -7.90
N LYS A 163 -13.68 -10.27 -7.51
CA LYS A 163 -12.24 -10.09 -7.80
C LYS A 163 -11.97 -9.78 -9.28
N ASP A 164 -12.49 -10.61 -10.19
CA ASP A 164 -12.25 -10.45 -11.62
C ASP A 164 -12.88 -9.16 -12.16
N GLN A 165 -14.06 -8.81 -11.67
CA GLN A 165 -14.72 -7.56 -12.04
C GLN A 165 -13.97 -6.34 -11.52
N ALA A 166 -13.40 -6.38 -10.31
CA ALA A 166 -12.56 -5.30 -9.78
C ALA A 166 -11.33 -5.07 -10.67
N VAL A 167 -10.64 -6.15 -11.07
CA VAL A 167 -9.49 -6.06 -11.98
C VAL A 167 -9.88 -5.58 -13.38
N GLN A 168 -10.97 -6.09 -13.95
CA GLN A 168 -11.33 -5.78 -15.33
C GLN A 168 -12.01 -4.42 -15.49
N LYS A 169 -12.82 -4.00 -14.51
CA LYS A 169 -13.69 -2.82 -14.62
C LYS A 169 -13.24 -1.63 -13.78
N LEU A 170 -12.66 -1.87 -12.60
CA LEU A 170 -12.32 -0.80 -11.67
C LEU A 170 -10.87 -0.36 -11.77
N LEU A 171 -9.93 -1.29 -12.01
CA LEU A 171 -8.52 -0.95 -12.17
C LEU A 171 -8.29 0.13 -13.26
N PRO A 172 -8.88 0.05 -14.48
CA PRO A 172 -8.68 1.11 -15.48
C PRO A 172 -9.19 2.48 -15.00
N ARG A 173 -10.30 2.51 -14.26
CA ARG A 173 -10.86 3.74 -13.69
C ARG A 173 -9.93 4.32 -12.63
N HIS A 174 -9.39 3.47 -11.77
CA HIS A 174 -8.44 3.89 -10.74
C HIS A 174 -7.13 4.43 -11.34
N VAL A 175 -6.62 3.80 -12.42
CA VAL A 175 -5.47 4.34 -13.17
C VAL A 175 -5.78 5.73 -13.73
N THR A 176 -6.96 5.92 -14.33
CA THR A 176 -7.38 7.24 -14.83
C THR A 176 -7.47 8.25 -13.70
N GLN A 177 -8.16 7.92 -12.60
CA GLN A 177 -8.29 8.78 -11.44
C GLN A 177 -6.93 9.27 -10.94
N VAL A 178 -6.00 8.36 -10.67
CA VAL A 178 -4.67 8.72 -10.14
C VAL A 178 -3.91 9.66 -11.08
N LYS A 179 -3.94 9.39 -12.39
CA LYS A 179 -3.26 10.25 -13.38
C LYS A 179 -3.92 11.63 -13.47
N THR A 180 -5.25 11.68 -13.48
CA THR A 180 -6.01 12.93 -13.48
C THR A 180 -5.75 13.75 -12.21
N THR A 181 -5.74 13.14 -11.03
CA THR A 181 -5.43 13.83 -9.78
C THR A 181 -4.04 14.44 -9.79
N VAL A 182 -3.02 13.70 -10.24
CA VAL A 182 -1.67 14.26 -10.41
C VAL A 182 -1.70 15.44 -11.38
N ASP A 183 -2.38 15.30 -12.52
CA ASP A 183 -2.46 16.35 -13.52
C ASP A 183 -3.10 17.64 -12.98
N GLU A 184 -4.25 17.52 -12.32
CA GLU A 184 -5.03 18.63 -11.77
C GLU A 184 -4.28 19.35 -10.65
N LEU A 185 -3.67 18.61 -9.72
CA LEU A 185 -2.91 19.20 -8.62
C LEU A 185 -1.70 19.99 -9.16
N VAL A 186 -0.97 19.45 -10.14
CA VAL A 186 0.16 20.15 -10.77
C VAL A 186 -0.30 21.42 -11.51
N GLU A 187 -1.44 21.39 -12.21
CA GLU A 187 -1.96 22.60 -12.85
C GLU A 187 -2.44 23.64 -11.84
N ALA A 188 -2.98 23.20 -10.70
CA ALA A 188 -3.53 24.08 -9.68
C ALA A 188 -2.46 24.93 -8.98
N ASP A 189 -1.31 24.35 -8.61
CA ASP A 189 -0.29 25.07 -7.83
C ASP A 189 1.12 25.09 -8.46
N GLY A 190 1.33 24.35 -9.55
CA GLY A 190 2.60 24.29 -10.27
C GLY A 190 3.69 23.41 -9.66
N LYS A 191 3.43 22.70 -8.55
CA LYS A 191 4.42 21.81 -7.95
C LYS A 191 4.54 20.50 -8.71
N THR A 192 5.76 20.00 -8.86
CA THR A 192 6.01 18.68 -9.46
C THR A 192 5.47 17.59 -8.55
N ARG A 193 4.72 16.64 -9.11
CA ARG A 193 4.14 15.52 -8.36
C ARG A 193 4.36 14.19 -9.04
N PHE A 194 4.33 13.14 -8.22
CA PHE A 194 4.18 11.77 -8.70
C PHE A 194 3.15 10.99 -7.87
N ALA A 195 2.63 9.94 -8.48
CA ALA A 195 1.83 8.91 -7.81
C ALA A 195 2.19 7.53 -8.37
N VAL A 196 2.07 6.51 -7.53
CA VAL A 196 2.16 5.11 -7.98
C VAL A 196 0.94 4.82 -8.84
N VAL A 197 1.13 4.23 -10.01
CA VAL A 197 0.02 3.87 -10.91
C VAL A 197 -0.53 2.52 -10.46
N PRO A 198 -1.84 2.42 -10.16
CA PRO A 198 -2.47 1.14 -9.85
C PRO A 198 -2.16 0.09 -10.93
N HIS A 199 -1.71 -1.08 -10.50
CA HIS A 199 -1.35 -2.17 -11.41
C HIS A 199 -2.09 -3.45 -11.04
N LYS A 200 -2.32 -4.31 -12.04
CA LYS A 200 -3.01 -5.60 -11.85
C LYS A 200 -2.37 -6.43 -10.74
N GLY A 201 -1.04 -6.52 -10.74
CA GLY A 201 -0.28 -7.24 -9.71
C GLY A 201 -0.50 -6.71 -8.29
N MET A 202 -0.75 -5.41 -8.12
CA MET A 202 -1.05 -4.83 -6.80
C MET A 202 -2.46 -5.25 -6.34
N TYR A 203 -3.46 -5.15 -7.22
CA TYR A 203 -4.83 -5.60 -6.92
C TYR A 203 -4.86 -7.09 -6.58
N GLU A 204 -4.26 -7.92 -7.44
CA GLU A 204 -4.24 -9.36 -7.22
C GLU A 204 -3.58 -9.73 -5.90
N GLN A 205 -2.49 -9.06 -5.53
CA GLN A 205 -1.85 -9.30 -4.25
C GLN A 205 -2.71 -8.87 -3.06
N LEU A 206 -3.41 -7.72 -3.11
CA LEU A 206 -4.36 -7.32 -2.07
C LEU A 206 -5.38 -8.45 -1.83
N PHE A 207 -5.89 -9.03 -2.91
CA PHE A 207 -6.90 -10.07 -2.87
C PHE A 207 -6.34 -11.43 -2.43
N VAL A 208 -5.18 -11.84 -2.95
CA VAL A 208 -4.47 -13.06 -2.54
C VAL A 208 -4.10 -12.99 -1.06
N ARG A 209 -3.67 -11.83 -0.57
CA ARG A 209 -3.37 -11.61 0.85
C ARG A 209 -4.62 -11.78 1.72
N ALA A 210 -5.74 -11.19 1.30
CA ALA A 210 -7.02 -11.35 1.97
C ALA A 210 -7.42 -12.83 2.07
N ASP A 211 -7.34 -13.57 0.95
CA ASP A 211 -7.67 -15.01 0.90
C ASP A 211 -6.76 -15.86 1.80
N HIS A 212 -5.46 -15.56 1.83
CA HIS A 212 -4.48 -16.28 2.65
C HIS A 212 -4.68 -16.03 4.15
N HIS A 213 -4.90 -14.77 4.55
CA HIS A 213 -5.18 -14.39 5.95
C HIS A 213 -6.49 -15.00 6.43
N ARG A 214 -7.52 -14.95 5.59
CA ARG A 214 -8.81 -15.53 5.92
C ARG A 214 -8.70 -17.03 6.21
N SER A 215 -7.95 -17.74 5.38
CA SER A 215 -7.76 -19.20 5.50
C SER A 215 -7.01 -19.58 6.77
N SER A 216 -6.00 -18.80 7.18
CA SER A 216 -5.29 -19.05 8.44
C SER A 216 -6.09 -18.67 9.69
N MET A 217 -7.06 -17.75 9.57
CA MET A 217 -7.89 -17.26 10.67
C MET A 217 -9.29 -17.89 10.74
N ASN A 218 -9.57 -18.90 9.90
CA ASN A 218 -10.88 -19.56 9.79
C ASN A 218 -12.06 -18.59 9.56
N GLN A 219 -11.82 -17.56 8.74
CA GLN A 219 -12.81 -16.53 8.41
C GLN A 219 -13.67 -16.94 7.19
N ALA A 220 -14.89 -16.41 7.09
CA ALA A 220 -15.79 -16.68 5.97
C ALA A 220 -15.24 -16.12 4.64
N PRO A 221 -15.43 -16.79 3.48
CA PRO A 221 -14.91 -16.36 2.18
C PRO A 221 -15.14 -14.89 1.87
N VAL A 222 -14.14 -14.23 1.28
CA VAL A 222 -14.30 -12.88 0.71
C VAL A 222 -14.96 -13.01 -0.65
N THR A 223 -16.18 -12.50 -0.77
CA THR A 223 -16.98 -12.63 -2.00
C THR A 223 -17.01 -11.33 -2.81
N SER A 224 -16.74 -10.19 -2.17
CA SER A 224 -16.68 -8.88 -2.81
C SER A 224 -15.35 -8.18 -2.58
N TYR A 225 -14.90 -7.44 -3.59
CA TYR A 225 -13.64 -6.68 -3.58
C TYR A 225 -13.85 -5.22 -3.99
N GLY A 226 -15.08 -4.74 -3.87
CA GLY A 226 -15.50 -3.42 -4.29
C GLY A 226 -16.99 -3.38 -4.58
N ALA A 227 -17.44 -2.22 -5.03
CA ALA A 227 -18.77 -2.06 -5.57
C ALA A 227 -18.86 -0.90 -6.56
N VAL A 228 -19.98 -0.86 -7.27
CA VAL A 228 -20.35 0.22 -8.20
C VAL A 228 -21.75 0.71 -7.92
N THR A 229 -21.98 1.97 -8.21
CA THR A 229 -23.30 2.59 -8.33
C THR A 229 -23.50 3.01 -9.80
N LYS A 230 -24.36 4.01 -10.05
CA LYS A 230 -24.60 4.53 -11.40
C LYS A 230 -23.38 5.31 -11.91
N ASN A 231 -22.83 6.19 -11.07
CA ASN A 231 -21.76 7.11 -11.45
C ASN A 231 -20.53 7.03 -10.53
N ALA A 232 -20.52 6.13 -9.54
CA ALA A 232 -19.39 5.95 -8.64
C ALA A 232 -18.90 4.50 -8.60
N TRP A 233 -17.69 4.33 -8.10
CA TRP A 233 -17.08 3.03 -7.87
C TRP A 233 -16.15 3.06 -6.65
N ALA A 234 -15.96 1.90 -6.03
CA ALA A 234 -14.97 1.69 -4.99
C ALA A 234 -14.36 0.30 -5.11
N VAL A 235 -13.08 0.16 -4.78
CA VAL A 235 -12.37 -1.11 -4.61
C VAL A 235 -11.90 -1.21 -3.17
N TRP A 236 -11.98 -2.40 -2.59
CA TRP A 236 -11.51 -2.65 -1.24
C TRP A 236 -10.90 -4.04 -1.08
N ALA A 237 -10.14 -4.20 -0.01
CA ALA A 237 -9.65 -5.50 0.42
C ALA A 237 -9.63 -5.58 1.96
N PRO A 238 -10.06 -6.71 2.55
CA PRO A 238 -9.92 -6.95 3.98
C PRO A 238 -8.48 -7.35 4.33
N PHE A 239 -7.97 -6.73 5.38
CA PHE A 239 -6.67 -7.01 5.99
C PHE A 239 -6.90 -7.49 7.41
N PHE A 240 -7.24 -8.77 7.55
CA PHE A 240 -7.62 -9.37 8.83
C PHE A 240 -6.53 -9.22 9.91
N GLY A 241 -5.25 -9.22 9.53
CA GLY A 241 -4.15 -8.98 10.48
C GLY A 241 -4.16 -7.60 11.13
N SER A 242 -4.59 -6.58 10.38
CA SER A 242 -4.78 -5.22 10.91
C SER A 242 -6.22 -4.93 11.36
N LYS A 243 -7.09 -5.95 11.34
CA LYS A 243 -8.52 -5.85 11.66
C LYS A 243 -9.23 -4.70 10.94
N ALA A 244 -8.94 -4.52 9.65
CA ALA A 244 -9.55 -3.48 8.84
C ALA A 244 -9.81 -3.90 7.39
N LEU A 245 -10.90 -3.44 6.82
CA LEU A 245 -11.17 -3.36 5.38
C LEU A 245 -10.70 -2.00 4.89
N TYR A 246 -9.75 -2.00 3.95
CA TYR A 246 -9.26 -0.77 3.34
C TYR A 246 -9.97 -0.55 2.02
N ILE A 247 -10.61 0.61 1.87
CA ILE A 247 -10.99 1.13 0.57
C ILE A 247 -9.73 1.68 -0.08
N VAL A 248 -9.29 1.05 -1.16
CA VAL A 248 -7.99 1.32 -1.78
C VAL A 248 -8.08 2.21 -3.02
N GLY A 249 -9.30 2.52 -3.45
CA GLY A 249 -9.62 3.39 -4.58
C GLY A 249 -11.12 3.65 -4.59
N MET A 250 -11.56 4.90 -4.74
CA MET A 250 -12.97 5.24 -4.95
C MET A 250 -13.10 6.58 -5.65
N ASP A 251 -14.12 6.71 -6.50
CA ASP A 251 -14.38 7.96 -7.22
C ASP A 251 -15.84 8.04 -7.69
N GLY A 252 -16.34 9.26 -7.80
CA GLY A 252 -17.71 9.59 -8.19
C GLY A 252 -18.35 10.68 -7.32
N PRO A 253 -19.66 10.96 -7.55
CA PRO A 253 -20.41 11.93 -6.77
C PRO A 253 -20.46 11.57 -5.27
N VAL A 254 -20.34 12.57 -4.39
CA VAL A 254 -20.23 12.39 -2.93
C VAL A 254 -21.40 11.59 -2.33
N ASP A 255 -22.62 11.81 -2.80
CA ASP A 255 -23.80 11.06 -2.36
C ASP A 255 -23.71 9.57 -2.71
N GLU A 256 -23.21 9.24 -3.90
CA GLU A 256 -22.96 7.86 -4.32
C GLU A 256 -21.75 7.24 -3.60
N LEU A 257 -20.72 8.03 -3.28
CA LEU A 257 -19.57 7.60 -2.45
C LEU A 257 -20.01 7.19 -1.03
N VAL A 258 -20.96 7.90 -0.43
CA VAL A 258 -21.54 7.52 0.87
C VAL A 258 -22.25 6.16 0.78
N GLU A 259 -22.95 5.87 -0.30
CA GLU A 259 -23.60 4.56 -0.50
C GLU A 259 -22.57 3.43 -0.69
N LEU A 260 -21.47 3.69 -1.39
CA LEU A 260 -20.34 2.75 -1.48
C LEU A 260 -19.66 2.52 -0.12
N PHE A 261 -19.51 3.58 0.69
CA PHE A 261 -18.97 3.47 2.04
C PHE A 261 -19.88 2.62 2.96
N LYS A 262 -21.21 2.81 2.88
CA LYS A 262 -22.20 1.96 3.56
C LYS A 262 -22.07 0.49 3.16
N ALA A 263 -21.84 0.21 1.88
CA ALA A 263 -21.60 -1.16 1.43
C ALA A 263 -20.31 -1.74 2.02
N ALA A 264 -19.23 -0.96 2.10
CA ALA A 264 -18.00 -1.37 2.77
C ALA A 264 -18.20 -1.64 4.28
N LEU A 265 -19.01 -0.82 4.97
CA LEU A 265 -19.38 -1.03 6.38
C LEU A 265 -20.12 -2.36 6.61
N ASN A 266 -21.03 -2.71 5.70
CA ASN A 266 -21.75 -3.99 5.74
C ASN A 266 -20.82 -5.18 5.51
N GLU A 267 -19.90 -5.09 4.54
CA GLU A 267 -18.91 -6.15 4.32
C GLU A 267 -17.98 -6.30 5.52
N ALA A 268 -17.55 -5.18 6.12
CA ALA A 268 -16.69 -5.19 7.29
C ALA A 268 -17.40 -5.76 8.54
N GLU A 269 -18.72 -5.57 8.67
CA GLU A 269 -19.55 -6.16 9.74
C GLU A 269 -19.54 -7.69 9.71
N ALA A 270 -19.60 -8.29 8.53
CA ALA A 270 -19.54 -9.75 8.40
C ALA A 270 -18.25 -10.38 8.97
N TYR A 271 -17.18 -9.58 9.07
CA TYR A 271 -15.87 -10.01 9.57
C TYR A 271 -15.51 -9.42 10.94
N GLY A 272 -16.32 -8.49 11.47
CA GLY A 272 -16.01 -7.76 12.70
C GLY A 272 -14.72 -6.94 12.60
N ILE A 273 -14.47 -6.32 11.44
CA ILE A 273 -13.29 -5.48 11.18
C ILE A 273 -13.70 -4.03 10.91
N ASP A 274 -12.80 -3.08 11.13
CA ASP A 274 -13.06 -1.66 10.90
C ASP A 274 -12.98 -1.30 9.40
N VAL A 275 -13.52 -0.15 8.99
CA VAL A 275 -13.36 0.39 7.63
C VAL A 275 -12.39 1.57 7.65
N LYS A 276 -11.46 1.59 6.71
CA LYS A 276 -10.49 2.68 6.54
C LYS A 276 -10.43 3.14 5.09
N VAL A 277 -10.40 4.46 4.88
CA VAL A 277 -10.14 5.08 3.58
C VAL A 277 -9.15 6.23 3.75
N PHE A 278 -8.14 6.29 2.87
CA PHE A 278 -7.16 7.36 2.89
C PHE A 278 -7.77 8.61 2.28
N GLU A 279 -7.50 9.78 2.87
CA GLU A 279 -8.00 11.07 2.39
C GLU A 279 -7.71 11.28 0.90
N GLU A 280 -6.46 11.00 0.47
CA GLU A 280 -6.00 11.17 -0.91
C GLU A 280 -6.67 10.21 -1.92
N THR A 281 -7.51 9.30 -1.45
CA THR A 281 -8.35 8.45 -2.32
C THR A 281 -9.64 9.16 -2.73
N LEU A 282 -9.98 10.27 -2.08
CA LEU A 282 -11.18 11.07 -2.30
C LEU A 282 -10.82 12.33 -3.10
N SER A 283 -11.69 12.72 -4.02
CA SER A 283 -11.57 14.00 -4.75
C SER A 283 -11.93 15.21 -3.88
N ASP A 284 -12.84 15.03 -2.92
CA ASP A 284 -13.27 16.05 -1.97
C ASP A 284 -13.53 15.43 -0.58
N PRO A 285 -12.49 15.32 0.27
CA PRO A 285 -12.61 14.70 1.59
C PRO A 285 -13.52 15.49 2.55
N ASP A 286 -13.58 16.81 2.44
CA ASP A 286 -14.41 17.66 3.30
C ASP A 286 -15.90 17.48 2.98
N ALA A 287 -16.27 17.45 1.70
CA ALA A 287 -17.64 17.15 1.27
C ALA A 287 -18.03 15.73 1.68
N PHE A 288 -17.12 14.75 1.53
CA PHE A 288 -17.35 13.38 1.97
C PHE A 288 -17.59 13.30 3.50
N ALA A 289 -16.76 13.96 4.31
CA ALA A 289 -16.91 14.04 5.76
C ALA A 289 -18.27 14.64 6.16
N THR A 290 -18.70 15.68 5.46
CA THR A 290 -20.01 16.33 5.68
C THR A 290 -21.15 15.37 5.36
N ALA A 291 -21.09 14.70 4.22
CA ALA A 291 -22.13 13.76 3.79
C ALA A 291 -22.22 12.52 4.70
N LEU A 292 -21.10 12.03 5.26
CA LEU A 292 -21.12 10.96 6.27
C LEU A 292 -21.87 11.39 7.54
N LYS A 293 -21.66 12.61 8.02
CA LYS A 293 -22.39 13.16 9.20
C LYS A 293 -23.89 13.26 8.92
N GLU A 294 -24.27 13.78 7.76
CA GLU A 294 -25.68 13.87 7.35
C GLU A 294 -26.35 12.49 7.22
N ALA A 295 -25.58 11.47 6.82
CA ALA A 295 -26.01 10.09 6.77
C ALA A 295 -26.03 9.38 8.15
N ASN A 296 -25.69 10.08 9.23
CA ASN A 296 -25.53 9.53 10.59
C ASN A 296 -24.54 8.36 10.66
N ILE A 297 -23.44 8.45 9.91
CA ILE A 297 -22.35 7.48 9.97
C ILE A 297 -21.30 8.00 10.95
N ASP A 298 -21.01 7.20 11.98
CA ASP A 298 -19.95 7.50 12.94
C ASP A 298 -18.57 7.23 12.33
N PHE A 299 -17.66 8.19 12.43
CA PHE A 299 -16.30 8.09 11.92
C PHE A 299 -15.34 9.00 12.67
N GLU A 300 -14.08 8.60 12.66
CA GLU A 300 -12.93 9.41 13.04
C GLU A 300 -12.18 9.84 11.77
N PHE A 301 -11.69 11.08 11.73
CA PHE A 301 -10.81 11.57 10.68
C PHE A 301 -9.55 12.15 11.32
N GLY A 302 -8.40 11.73 10.80
CA GLY A 302 -7.14 12.30 11.23
C GLY A 302 -5.93 11.53 10.74
N GLU A 303 -4.78 12.00 11.22
CA GLU A 303 -3.47 11.51 10.83
C GLU A 303 -3.25 10.09 11.32
N ARG A 304 -2.81 9.22 10.40
CA ARG A 304 -2.39 7.88 10.75
C ARG A 304 -1.09 7.88 11.57
N THR A 305 -1.02 7.10 12.64
CA THR A 305 0.13 7.07 13.55
C THR A 305 1.01 5.82 13.46
N ASP A 306 0.54 4.73 12.86
CA ASP A 306 1.19 3.41 12.89
C ASP A 306 2.05 3.10 11.65
N SER A 307 1.91 3.83 10.55
CA SER A 307 2.71 3.59 9.33
C SER A 307 2.70 4.78 8.38
N TRP A 308 3.81 5.51 8.30
CA TRP A 308 3.88 6.77 7.55
C TRP A 308 4.41 6.57 6.12
N PRO A 309 3.72 7.08 5.08
CA PRO A 309 4.25 7.08 3.72
C PRO A 309 5.47 8.00 3.69
N MET A 310 6.61 7.45 3.32
CA MET A 310 7.86 8.18 3.16
C MET A 310 8.45 7.90 1.79
N PHE A 311 9.12 8.89 1.21
CA PHE A 311 9.67 8.77 -0.14
C PHE A 311 10.97 9.55 -0.33
N VAL A 312 11.79 9.07 -1.25
CA VAL A 312 12.87 9.81 -1.88
C VAL A 312 12.52 9.94 -3.35
N ALA A 313 12.59 11.15 -3.89
CA ALA A 313 12.37 11.41 -5.30
C ALA A 313 13.38 12.45 -5.80
N PRO A 314 13.70 12.46 -7.10
CA PRO A 314 14.49 13.53 -7.70
C PRO A 314 13.75 14.86 -7.60
N GLU A 315 14.53 15.95 -7.55
CA GLU A 315 14.01 17.32 -7.57
C GLU A 315 13.08 17.63 -6.38
N ASP A 316 12.44 18.81 -6.40
CA ASP A 316 11.38 19.13 -5.45
C ASP A 316 10.05 18.54 -5.93
N CYS A 317 9.94 17.22 -5.79
CA CYS A 317 8.76 16.43 -6.17
C CYS A 317 7.97 16.02 -4.92
N GLU A 318 6.63 16.14 -4.97
CA GLU A 318 5.72 15.68 -3.92
C GLU A 318 5.07 14.34 -4.31
N TRP A 319 4.94 13.43 -3.35
CA TRP A 319 4.18 12.19 -3.54
C TRP A 319 2.72 12.40 -3.14
N VAL A 320 1.80 12.03 -4.04
CA VAL A 320 0.35 12.04 -3.80
C VAL A 320 -0.26 10.67 -4.09
N CYS A 321 -1.51 10.47 -3.69
CA CYS A 321 -2.24 9.20 -3.81
C CYS A 321 -1.53 8.04 -3.10
N THR A 322 -1.11 8.28 -1.86
CA THR A 322 -0.38 7.39 -0.94
C THR A 322 -1.25 6.26 -0.34
N GLY A 323 -2.41 6.01 -0.95
CA GLY A 323 -3.40 5.06 -0.47
C GLY A 323 -2.87 3.63 -0.35
N LYS A 324 -3.66 2.76 0.29
CA LYS A 324 -3.26 1.38 0.61
C LYS A 324 -2.79 0.56 -0.59
N TYR A 325 -3.27 0.86 -1.81
CA TYR A 325 -2.81 0.17 -3.02
C TYR A 325 -1.32 0.39 -3.28
N GLY A 326 -0.78 1.54 -2.88
CA GLY A 326 0.63 1.87 -3.01
C GLY A 326 1.52 1.07 -2.05
N TRP A 327 0.98 0.34 -1.09
CA TRP A 327 1.80 -0.39 -0.11
C TRP A 327 2.61 -1.53 -0.71
N PHE A 328 2.22 -1.96 -1.90
CA PHE A 328 2.68 -3.20 -2.45
C PHE A 328 3.01 -3.20 -3.92
#